data_AF-A0AAX6T606-F1
#
_entry.id   AF-A0AAX6T606-F1
#
_cell.length_a   1.000
_cell.length_b   1.000
_cell.length_c   1.000
_cell.angle_alpha   90.00
_cell.angle_beta   90.00
_cell.angle_gamma   90.00
#
_symmetry.space_group_name_H-M   'P 1'
#
loop_
_entity.id
_entity.type
_entity.pdbx_description
1 polymer ?
#
loop_
_entity_poly.entity_id
_entity_poly.type
_entity_poly.pdbx_seq_one_letter_code
_entity_poly.pdbx_strand_id
1 'polypeptide(L)'
;MAAATRSCRPWGSLLGLLTLVSAAAATWDLTSLRCNFGSFCECDFRPDLPGEGPGLECDLAQHLAGQHLAKALVLKLLKAFVQDPAPNKPLVLSLHGWTGTGKSYISSLLAQYLFRGGLRSPHVHHFSPIIHFPHPSHIERYKKDLKSWVQGNLTACGRSLFLFDEMDKLPPGLMEVLRPFLGPSWVVYGTNYRKAIFIFISNTGGEQINQVALEAWRSRREREEISLQELEPIVSRAVLDNPHQTPCAALRAE
;
A
#
# COMPACT_ATOMS: atom_id res chain seq x y z
N MET A 1 -28.40 -61.77 17.58
CA MET A 1 -29.49 -62.37 18.35
C MET A 1 -29.13 -62.24 19.82
N ALA A 2 -30.05 -61.64 20.61
CA ALA A 2 -30.25 -61.78 22.06
C ALA A 2 -29.06 -61.51 23.01
N ALA A 3 -29.19 -60.85 24.15
CA ALA A 3 -30.31 -60.24 24.85
C ALA A 3 -29.75 -59.31 25.94
N ALA A 4 -30.57 -58.32 26.31
CA ALA A 4 -30.34 -57.37 27.37
C ALA A 4 -30.66 -57.93 28.77
N THR A 5 -30.41 -57.06 29.78
CA THR A 5 -31.00 -57.00 31.14
C THR A 5 -30.29 -57.83 32.22
N ARG A 6 -30.15 -57.45 33.51
CA ARG A 6 -30.80 -56.49 34.45
C ARG A 6 -29.88 -56.36 35.70
N SER A 7 -29.47 -55.16 36.13
CA SER A 7 -29.91 -54.40 37.34
C SER A 7 -29.77 -55.05 38.74
N CYS A 8 -29.08 -54.33 39.66
CA CYS A 8 -29.42 -54.01 41.08
C CYS A 8 -28.14 -53.89 41.93
N ARG A 9 -27.91 -52.97 42.90
CA ARG A 9 -28.55 -51.74 43.43
C ARG A 9 -27.56 -51.17 44.51
N PRO A 10 -27.93 -50.29 45.47
CA PRO A 10 -27.56 -48.87 45.58
C PRO A 10 -26.62 -48.51 46.75
N TRP A 11 -26.32 -47.20 46.94
CA TRP A 11 -26.65 -46.37 48.14
C TRP A 11 -25.54 -45.36 48.54
N GLY A 12 -25.92 -44.06 48.54
CA GLY A 12 -25.31 -42.97 49.34
C GLY A 12 -24.05 -42.34 48.72
N SER A 13 -23.82 -41.03 48.72
CA SER A 13 -24.49 -39.89 49.34
C SER A 13 -24.08 -38.61 48.62
N LEU A 14 -25.02 -37.68 48.59
CA LEU A 14 -24.96 -36.22 48.43
C LEU A 14 -23.59 -35.47 48.47
N LEU A 15 -23.59 -34.39 47.67
CA LEU A 15 -22.94 -33.06 47.82
C LEU A 15 -21.60 -32.82 47.11
N GLY A 16 -21.63 -31.86 46.18
CA GLY A 16 -20.45 -31.17 45.68
C GLY A 16 -20.74 -30.41 44.39
N LEU A 17 -21.08 -29.13 44.51
CA LEU A 17 -21.49 -28.24 43.41
C LEU A 17 -20.53 -28.27 42.21
N LEU A 18 -21.07 -28.52 41.01
CA LEU A 18 -20.47 -28.13 39.74
C LEU A 18 -20.55 -26.61 39.60
N THR A 19 -19.49 -25.90 39.98
CA THR A 19 -19.28 -24.52 39.56
C THR A 19 -18.93 -24.53 38.07
N LEU A 20 -19.94 -24.30 37.22
CA LEU A 20 -19.74 -23.85 35.85
C LEU A 20 -19.16 -22.44 35.91
N VAL A 21 -17.83 -22.33 35.96
CA VAL A 21 -17.16 -21.08 35.61
C VAL A 21 -17.28 -20.98 34.09
N SER A 22 -18.27 -20.23 33.62
CA SER A 22 -18.29 -19.74 32.25
C SER A 22 -17.03 -18.92 32.05
N ALA A 23 -15.99 -19.53 31.46
CA ALA A 23 -14.90 -18.80 30.87
C ALA A 23 -15.49 -18.05 29.67
N ALA A 24 -16.02 -16.85 29.92
CA ALA A 24 -16.08 -15.84 28.90
C ALA A 24 -14.62 -15.58 28.52
N ALA A 25 -14.15 -16.28 27.49
CA ALA A 25 -12.97 -15.89 26.76
C ALA A 25 -13.29 -14.52 26.17
N ALA A 26 -13.10 -13.47 26.97
CA ALA A 26 -12.78 -12.19 26.41
C ALA A 26 -11.62 -12.49 25.46
N THR A 27 -11.86 -12.33 24.17
CA THR A 27 -10.77 -12.25 23.20
C THR A 27 -10.14 -10.90 23.51
N TRP A 28 -9.23 -10.87 24.48
CA TRP A 28 -8.38 -9.71 24.69
C TRP A 28 -7.62 -9.58 23.38
N ASP A 29 -8.02 -8.59 22.58
CA ASP A 29 -7.45 -8.32 21.29
C ASP A 29 -5.98 -7.97 21.50
N LEU A 30 -5.12 -8.99 21.40
CA LEU A 30 -3.67 -8.89 21.63
C LEU A 30 -3.03 -7.83 20.71
N THR A 31 -3.70 -7.47 19.61
CA THR A 31 -3.27 -6.37 18.74
C THR A 31 -3.33 -5.01 19.44
N SER A 32 -4.28 -4.80 20.37
CA SER A 32 -4.39 -3.54 21.14
C SER A 32 -3.25 -3.37 22.14
N LEU A 33 -2.71 -4.47 22.68
CA LEU A 33 -1.58 -4.45 23.61
C LEU A 33 -0.24 -4.16 22.91
N ARG A 34 -0.12 -4.50 21.61
CA ARG A 34 1.06 -4.16 20.80
C ARG A 34 1.18 -2.66 20.51
N CYS A 35 0.10 -1.88 20.59
CA CYS A 35 0.17 -0.43 20.47
C CYS A 35 0.91 0.24 21.65
N ASN A 36 0.97 -0.41 22.82
CA ASN A 36 1.52 0.21 24.02
C ASN A 36 3.07 0.14 24.09
N PHE A 37 3.70 -0.69 23.25
CA PHE A 37 5.15 -0.91 23.28
C PHE A 37 5.85 -0.78 21.90
N GLY A 38 5.12 -0.43 20.82
CA GLY A 38 5.68 -0.34 19.46
C GLY A 38 5.20 0.86 18.66
N SER A 39 6.01 1.30 17.69
CA SER A 39 5.76 2.44 16.77
C SER A 39 4.65 2.21 15.73
N PHE A 40 3.85 1.15 15.90
CA PHE A 40 2.88 0.62 14.94
C PHE A 40 1.46 1.16 15.12
N CYS A 41 1.24 2.20 15.93
CA CYS A 41 -0.08 2.82 16.09
C CYS A 41 -0.02 4.35 15.96
N GLU A 42 1.03 4.86 15.31
CA GLU A 42 1.18 6.26 14.94
C GLU A 42 0.14 6.58 13.83
N CYS A 43 -0.79 7.51 14.10
CA CYS A 43 -1.77 8.01 13.12
C CYS A 43 -2.72 6.95 12.51
N ASP A 44 -3.29 6.06 13.33
CA ASP A 44 -4.14 4.95 12.87
C ASP A 44 -3.49 4.00 11.85
N PHE A 45 -2.17 4.12 11.63
CA PHE A 45 -1.39 3.22 10.81
C PHE A 45 -1.33 1.86 11.50
N ARG A 46 -1.95 0.84 10.92
CA ARG A 46 -2.01 -0.52 11.46
C ARG A 46 -1.84 -1.49 10.30
N PRO A 47 -0.59 -1.77 9.90
CA PRO A 47 -0.32 -2.61 8.76
C PRO A 47 -0.69 -4.05 9.09
N ASP A 48 -1.66 -4.61 8.36
CA ASP A 48 -1.99 -6.03 8.40
C ASP A 48 -1.18 -6.77 7.31
N LEU A 49 0.13 -6.92 7.57
CA LEU A 49 1.10 -7.55 6.66
C LEU A 49 1.58 -8.89 7.23
N PRO A 50 1.89 -9.89 6.38
CA PRO A 50 1.99 -11.28 6.81
C PRO A 50 3.06 -11.53 7.87
N GLY A 51 2.61 -12.31 8.86
CA GLY A 51 3.13 -12.49 10.22
C GLY A 51 1.97 -12.79 11.19
N GLU A 52 0.76 -12.28 10.88
CA GLU A 52 -0.50 -12.50 11.60
C GLU A 52 -1.66 -12.99 10.69
N GLY A 53 -1.40 -13.45 9.45
CA GLY A 53 -2.44 -14.05 8.59
C GLY A 53 -2.22 -13.89 7.07
N PRO A 54 -3.06 -14.54 6.24
CA PRO A 54 -2.98 -14.53 4.77
C PRO A 54 -3.34 -13.21 4.06
N GLY A 55 -3.81 -12.17 4.77
CA GLY A 55 -4.56 -11.01 4.25
C GLY A 55 -4.12 -10.43 2.90
N LEU A 56 -3.17 -9.48 2.89
CA LEU A 56 -2.85 -8.71 1.68
C LEU A 56 -2.32 -9.58 0.52
N GLU A 57 -1.50 -10.58 0.83
CA GLU A 57 -0.90 -11.45 -0.17
C GLU A 57 -1.94 -12.35 -0.83
N CYS A 58 -2.85 -12.95 -0.05
CA CYS A 58 -3.95 -13.71 -0.61
C CYS A 58 -4.95 -12.83 -1.35
N ASP A 59 -5.26 -11.63 -0.86
CA ASP A 59 -6.17 -10.72 -1.56
C ASP A 59 -5.60 -10.28 -2.92
N LEU A 60 -4.31 -9.96 -2.98
CA LEU A 60 -3.63 -9.70 -4.25
C LEU A 60 -3.60 -10.94 -5.14
N ALA A 61 -3.38 -12.14 -4.58
CA ALA A 61 -3.39 -13.38 -5.34
C ALA A 61 -4.76 -13.66 -5.96
N GLN A 62 -5.83 -13.53 -5.18
CA GLN A 62 -7.21 -13.87 -5.54
C GLN A 62 -7.89 -12.82 -6.44
N HIS A 63 -7.67 -11.53 -6.18
CA HIS A 63 -8.49 -10.48 -6.79
C HIS A 63 -7.78 -9.68 -7.90
N LEU A 64 -6.45 -9.74 -8.01
CA LEU A 64 -5.71 -9.01 -9.04
C LEU A 64 -5.25 -9.95 -10.17
N ALA A 65 -5.99 -10.06 -11.25
CA ALA A 65 -5.63 -10.97 -12.35
C ALA A 65 -4.46 -10.45 -13.21
N GLY A 66 -3.56 -11.35 -13.64
CA GLY A 66 -2.57 -11.06 -14.69
C GLY A 66 -1.47 -10.04 -14.34
N GLN A 67 -1.27 -9.72 -13.06
CA GLN A 67 -0.25 -8.74 -12.63
C GLN A 67 0.86 -9.39 -11.77
N HIS A 68 1.50 -10.45 -12.27
CA HIS A 68 2.51 -11.21 -11.53
C HIS A 68 3.67 -10.34 -11.02
N LEU A 69 4.20 -9.45 -11.86
CA LEU A 69 5.28 -8.53 -11.48
C LEU A 69 4.84 -7.52 -10.42
N ALA A 70 3.66 -6.90 -10.59
CA ALA A 70 3.18 -5.89 -9.64
C ALA A 70 2.91 -6.52 -8.26
N LYS A 71 2.27 -7.70 -8.21
CA LYS A 71 2.04 -8.43 -6.95
C LYS A 71 3.35 -8.67 -6.21
N ALA A 72 4.33 -9.25 -6.88
CA ALA A 72 5.60 -9.61 -6.27
C ALA A 72 6.38 -8.39 -5.77
N LEU A 73 6.47 -7.34 -6.59
CA LEU A 73 7.23 -6.13 -6.25
C LEU A 73 6.56 -5.32 -5.13
N VAL A 74 5.25 -5.10 -5.22
CA VAL A 74 4.51 -4.33 -4.20
C VAL A 74 4.58 -5.03 -2.84
N LEU A 75 4.35 -6.34 -2.80
CA LEU A 75 4.45 -7.11 -1.56
C LEU A 75 5.86 -7.05 -0.97
N LYS A 76 6.90 -7.25 -1.81
CA LYS A 76 8.29 -7.22 -1.35
C LYS A 76 8.67 -5.85 -0.78
N LEU A 77 8.40 -4.78 -1.52
CA LEU A 77 8.78 -3.42 -1.12
C LEU A 77 8.01 -2.95 0.12
N LEU A 78 6.72 -3.24 0.18
CA LEU A 78 5.89 -2.83 1.31
C LEU A 78 6.24 -3.57 2.59
N LYS A 79 6.44 -4.90 2.53
CA LYS A 79 6.88 -5.69 3.70
C LYS A 79 8.21 -5.15 4.24
N ALA A 80 9.20 -4.96 3.36
CA ALA A 80 10.50 -4.43 3.74
C ALA A 80 10.40 -3.04 4.40
N PHE A 81 9.59 -2.14 3.82
CA PHE A 81 9.42 -0.78 4.35
C PHE A 81 8.70 -0.74 5.70
N VAL A 82 7.66 -1.56 5.89
CA VAL A 82 6.88 -1.57 7.13
C VAL A 82 7.66 -2.23 8.28
N GLN A 83 8.48 -3.24 7.98
CA GLN A 83 9.31 -3.93 8.96
C GLN A 83 10.52 -3.09 9.41
N ASP A 84 10.96 -2.14 8.61
CA ASP A 84 12.02 -1.20 8.98
C ASP A 84 11.48 -0.11 9.92
N PRO A 85 11.90 -0.06 11.21
CA PRO A 85 11.45 0.96 12.15
C PRO A 85 12.02 2.36 11.84
N ALA A 86 13.09 2.45 11.06
CA ALA A 86 13.83 3.67 10.79
C ALA A 86 14.26 3.76 9.31
N PRO A 87 13.30 3.84 8.37
CA PRO A 87 13.61 3.91 6.94
C PRO A 87 14.46 5.15 6.61
N ASN A 88 15.42 4.97 5.71
CA ASN A 88 16.33 6.04 5.27
C ASN A 88 15.67 7.04 4.32
N LYS A 89 14.58 6.65 3.63
CA LYS A 89 13.79 7.49 2.73
C LYS A 89 12.34 6.97 2.67
N PRO A 90 11.35 7.79 2.30
CA PRO A 90 9.97 7.34 2.16
C PRO A 90 9.82 6.25 1.09
N LEU A 91 8.79 5.42 1.23
CA LEU A 91 8.43 4.46 0.20
C LEU A 91 7.78 5.19 -0.97
N VAL A 92 8.37 5.06 -2.15
CA VAL A 92 7.84 5.62 -3.38
C VAL A 92 7.51 4.49 -4.35
N LEU A 93 6.23 4.35 -4.68
CA LEU A 93 5.74 3.40 -5.67
C LEU A 93 5.23 4.17 -6.90
N SER A 94 5.68 3.77 -8.08
CA SER A 94 5.17 4.32 -9.35
C SER A 94 4.53 3.21 -10.16
N LEU A 95 3.20 3.23 -10.25
CA LEU A 95 2.38 2.24 -10.93
C LEU A 95 2.08 2.73 -12.35
N HIS A 96 2.68 2.05 -13.33
CA HIS A 96 2.54 2.34 -14.76
C HIS A 96 1.82 1.20 -15.49
N GLY A 97 1.05 1.52 -16.53
CA GLY A 97 0.40 0.51 -17.36
C GLY A 97 -0.87 1.02 -18.03
N TRP A 98 -1.52 0.15 -18.81
CA TRP A 98 -2.77 0.48 -19.50
C TRP A 98 -3.93 0.76 -18.53
N THR A 99 -4.95 1.49 -18.99
CA THR A 99 -6.15 1.74 -18.20
C THR A 99 -6.91 0.44 -17.90
N GLY A 100 -7.61 0.38 -16.76
CA GLY A 100 -8.41 -0.79 -16.36
C GLY A 100 -7.63 -2.03 -15.89
N THR A 101 -6.30 -1.96 -15.77
CA THR A 101 -5.45 -3.11 -15.41
C THR A 101 -5.25 -3.34 -13.91
N GLY A 102 -5.86 -2.51 -13.05
CA GLY A 102 -5.84 -2.69 -11.58
C GLY A 102 -4.91 -1.76 -10.80
N LYS A 103 -4.32 -0.72 -11.41
CA LYS A 103 -3.41 0.23 -10.71
C LYS A 103 -4.07 0.90 -9.50
N SER A 104 -5.25 1.49 -9.70
CA SER A 104 -6.03 2.13 -8.61
C SER A 104 -6.62 1.10 -7.64
N TYR A 105 -6.83 -0.15 -8.07
CA TYR A 105 -7.24 -1.24 -7.19
C TYR A 105 -6.12 -1.59 -6.20
N ILE A 106 -4.88 -1.74 -6.68
CA ILE A 106 -3.70 -1.98 -5.83
C ILE A 106 -3.59 -0.88 -4.77
N SER A 107 -3.61 0.40 -5.17
CA SER A 107 -3.44 1.50 -4.22
C SER A 107 -4.56 1.57 -3.18
N SER A 108 -5.80 1.29 -3.58
CA SER A 108 -6.96 1.22 -2.68
C SER A 108 -6.83 0.08 -1.67
N LEU A 109 -6.39 -1.10 -2.15
CA LEU A 109 -6.16 -2.27 -1.30
C LEU A 109 -5.04 -2.00 -0.31
N LEU A 110 -3.92 -1.40 -0.76
CA LEU A 110 -2.83 -1.00 0.14
C LEU A 110 -3.32 -0.04 1.22
N ALA A 111 -4.12 0.97 0.88
CA ALA A 111 -4.66 1.89 1.87
C ALA A 111 -5.51 1.17 2.93
N GLN A 112 -6.33 0.20 2.53
CA GLN A 112 -7.16 -0.60 3.45
C GLN A 112 -6.33 -1.46 4.40
N TYR A 113 -5.22 -2.03 3.91
CA TYR A 113 -4.34 -2.86 4.72
C TYR A 113 -3.37 -2.06 5.60
N LEU A 114 -3.11 -0.80 5.27
CA LEU A 114 -2.22 0.07 6.05
C LEU A 114 -2.96 0.92 7.08
N PHE A 115 -4.23 1.27 6.83
CA PHE A 115 -5.03 2.13 7.70
C PHE A 115 -6.42 1.55 7.91
N ARG A 116 -6.90 1.56 9.16
CA ARG A 116 -8.24 1.07 9.51
C ARG A 116 -9.37 1.76 8.72
N GLY A 117 -9.20 3.04 8.41
CA GLY A 117 -10.15 3.82 7.60
C GLY A 117 -10.01 3.64 6.09
N GLY A 118 -9.01 2.88 5.62
CA GLY A 118 -8.65 2.78 4.21
C GLY A 118 -8.48 4.16 3.57
N LEU A 119 -9.08 4.36 2.39
CA LEU A 119 -9.08 5.65 1.70
C LEU A 119 -9.82 6.78 2.44
N ARG A 120 -10.61 6.48 3.47
CA ARG A 120 -11.32 7.47 4.29
C ARG A 120 -10.52 7.89 5.53
N SER A 121 -9.36 7.28 5.76
CA SER A 121 -8.47 7.68 6.85
C SER A 121 -8.04 9.15 6.67
N PRO A 122 -7.99 9.96 7.73
CA PRO A 122 -7.50 11.34 7.65
C PRO A 122 -6.02 11.43 7.24
N HIS A 123 -5.28 10.33 7.31
CA HIS A 123 -3.86 10.24 6.96
C HIS A 123 -3.62 9.64 5.56
N VAL A 124 -4.70 9.41 4.80
CA VAL A 124 -4.65 8.95 3.41
C VAL A 124 -5.17 10.07 2.52
N HIS A 125 -4.29 10.59 1.66
CA HIS A 125 -4.57 11.77 0.85
C HIS A 125 -4.56 11.39 -0.63
N HIS A 126 -5.70 11.54 -1.29
CA HIS A 126 -5.85 11.23 -2.71
C HIS A 126 -5.94 12.49 -3.56
N PHE A 127 -5.05 12.59 -4.55
CA PHE A 127 -4.94 13.70 -5.50
C PHE A 127 -5.17 13.20 -6.92
N SER A 128 -6.16 13.80 -7.59
CA SER A 128 -6.29 13.74 -9.06
C SER A 128 -5.98 15.13 -9.64
N PRO A 129 -5.00 15.24 -10.58
CA PRO A 129 -4.66 16.49 -11.24
C PRO A 129 -5.84 17.14 -11.96
N ILE A 130 -6.74 16.35 -12.54
CA ILE A 130 -7.90 16.87 -13.27
C ILE A 130 -8.81 17.67 -12.33
N ILE A 131 -8.99 17.18 -11.10
CA ILE A 131 -9.90 17.78 -10.13
C ILE A 131 -9.21 18.91 -9.36
N HIS A 132 -7.98 18.67 -8.91
CA HIS A 132 -7.29 19.60 -8.00
C HIS A 132 -6.51 20.69 -8.73
N PHE A 133 -6.08 20.45 -9.97
CA PHE A 133 -5.24 21.37 -10.75
C PHE A 133 -5.80 21.64 -12.16
N PRO A 134 -7.08 22.04 -12.31
CA PRO A 134 -7.74 22.12 -13.62
C PRO A 134 -7.24 23.26 -14.51
N HIS A 135 -6.70 24.34 -13.94
CA HIS A 135 -6.38 25.57 -14.68
C HIS A 135 -4.88 25.87 -14.70
N PRO A 136 -4.21 25.80 -15.88
CA PRO A 136 -2.78 26.10 -15.99
C PRO A 136 -2.37 27.50 -15.52
N SER A 137 -3.28 28.49 -15.60
CA SER A 137 -3.05 29.87 -15.15
C SER A 137 -2.78 30.00 -13.65
N HIS A 138 -3.16 29.01 -12.84
CA HIS A 138 -3.01 29.04 -11.39
C HIS A 138 -1.84 28.17 -10.89
N ILE A 139 -0.94 27.76 -11.77
CA ILE A 139 0.15 26.82 -11.46
C ILE A 139 1.01 27.24 -10.26
N GLU A 140 1.37 28.52 -10.15
CA GLU A 140 2.19 29.02 -9.03
C GLU A 140 1.45 28.94 -7.69
N ARG A 141 0.14 29.17 -7.70
CA ARG A 141 -0.70 28.95 -6.52
C ARG A 141 -0.78 27.48 -6.18
N TYR A 142 -1.03 26.61 -7.17
CA TYR A 142 -1.11 25.16 -6.95
C TYR A 142 0.19 24.58 -6.40
N LYS A 143 1.35 25.06 -6.88
CA LYS A 143 2.66 24.67 -6.31
C LYS A 143 2.76 25.02 -4.83
N LYS A 144 2.35 26.24 -4.45
CA LYS A 144 2.38 26.69 -3.05
C LYS A 144 1.40 25.89 -2.19
N ASP A 145 0.17 25.70 -2.67
CA ASP A 145 -0.89 24.99 -1.95
C ASP A 145 -0.52 23.51 -1.75
N LEU A 146 0.00 22.85 -2.79
CA LEU A 146 0.48 21.46 -2.71
C LEU A 146 1.64 21.31 -1.72
N LYS A 147 2.63 22.21 -1.77
CA LYS A 147 3.76 22.21 -0.83
C LYS A 147 3.27 22.32 0.61
N SER A 148 2.43 23.32 0.87
CA SER A 148 1.89 23.59 2.20
C SER A 148 1.04 22.43 2.70
N TRP A 149 0.25 21.82 1.82
CA TRP A 149 -0.61 20.68 2.17
C TRP A 149 0.19 19.44 2.54
N VAL A 150 1.17 19.05 1.71
CA VAL A 150 2.02 17.88 1.97
C VAL A 150 2.81 18.09 3.25
N GLN A 151 3.45 19.27 3.39
CA GLN A 151 4.21 19.60 4.59
C GLN A 151 3.33 19.61 5.85
N GLY A 152 2.12 20.18 5.78
CA GLY A 152 1.20 20.23 6.91
C GLY A 152 0.76 18.84 7.38
N ASN A 153 0.37 17.97 6.44
CA ASN A 153 -0.04 16.61 6.79
C ASN A 153 1.14 15.75 7.27
N LEU A 154 2.32 15.92 6.69
CA LEU A 154 3.53 15.28 7.18
C LEU A 154 3.95 15.75 8.57
N THR A 155 3.68 17.02 8.92
CA THR A 155 3.91 17.55 10.28
C THR A 155 2.88 17.01 11.26
N ALA A 156 1.62 16.85 10.83
CA ALA A 156 0.58 16.23 11.65
C ALA A 156 0.81 14.72 11.85
N CYS A 157 1.33 14.06 10.81
CA CYS A 157 1.61 12.63 10.82
C CYS A 157 2.72 12.24 9.83
N GLY A 158 3.84 11.72 10.35
CA GLY A 158 4.96 11.26 9.53
C GLY A 158 4.69 9.99 8.72
N ARG A 159 3.66 9.20 9.07
CA ARG A 159 3.24 7.98 8.35
C ARG A 159 2.09 8.20 7.36
N SER A 160 1.87 9.44 6.91
CA SER A 160 0.82 9.74 5.93
C SER A 160 1.06 9.03 4.58
N LEU A 161 -0.03 8.63 3.93
CA LEU A 161 -0.03 8.01 2.60
C LEU A 161 -0.58 9.00 1.58
N PHE A 162 0.20 9.32 0.55
CA PHE A 162 -0.18 10.20 -0.54
C PHE A 162 -0.36 9.40 -1.83
N LEU A 163 -1.58 9.42 -2.38
CA LEU A 163 -1.93 8.81 -3.66
C LEU A 163 -2.09 9.92 -4.69
N PHE A 164 -1.31 9.87 -5.75
CA PHE A 164 -1.43 10.76 -6.89
C PHE A 164 -1.87 9.93 -8.10
N ASP A 165 -3.16 10.03 -8.46
CA ASP A 165 -3.72 9.36 -9.63
C ASP A 165 -3.55 10.22 -10.88
N GLU A 166 -3.59 9.59 -12.06
CA GLU A 166 -3.47 10.27 -13.36
C GLU A 166 -2.27 11.20 -13.48
N MET A 167 -1.13 10.76 -12.97
CA MET A 167 0.13 11.54 -13.00
C MET A 167 0.58 11.90 -14.41
N ASP A 168 0.12 11.19 -15.44
CA ASP A 168 0.33 11.54 -16.85
C ASP A 168 -0.32 12.87 -17.25
N LYS A 169 -1.29 13.34 -16.45
CA LYS A 169 -2.00 14.62 -16.64
C LYS A 169 -1.55 15.69 -15.65
N LEU A 170 -0.50 15.45 -14.87
CA LEU A 170 -0.01 16.43 -13.90
C LEU A 170 0.62 17.63 -14.62
N PRO A 171 0.19 18.87 -14.32
CA PRO A 171 0.83 20.06 -14.87
C PRO A 171 2.34 20.12 -14.59
N PRO A 172 3.17 20.55 -15.56
CA PRO A 172 4.62 20.69 -15.37
C PRO A 172 4.98 21.55 -14.14
N GLY A 173 6.04 21.15 -13.44
CA GLY A 173 6.54 21.84 -12.26
C GLY A 173 5.87 21.46 -10.93
N LEU A 174 4.68 20.81 -10.93
CA LEU A 174 4.09 20.31 -9.68
C LEU A 174 4.88 19.14 -9.08
N MET A 175 5.46 18.28 -9.93
CA MET A 175 6.30 17.18 -9.45
C MET A 175 7.58 17.68 -8.76
N GLU A 176 8.11 18.84 -9.17
CA GLU A 176 9.30 19.43 -8.56
C GLU A 176 9.04 19.88 -7.13
N VAL A 177 7.79 20.26 -6.81
CA VAL A 177 7.37 20.59 -5.46
C VAL A 177 7.43 19.38 -4.53
N LEU A 178 7.17 18.18 -5.07
CA LEU A 178 7.18 16.94 -4.29
C LEU A 178 8.59 16.41 -4.04
N ARG A 179 9.54 16.69 -4.94
CA ARG A 179 10.91 16.13 -4.90
C ARG A 179 11.60 16.22 -3.52
N PRO A 180 11.57 17.35 -2.79
CA PRO A 180 12.20 17.46 -1.47
C PRO A 180 11.64 16.47 -0.44
N PHE A 181 10.38 16.04 -0.60
CA PHE A 181 9.73 15.10 0.30
C PHE A 181 9.99 13.63 -0.06
N LEU A 182 10.59 13.34 -1.22
CA LEU A 182 10.85 11.97 -1.69
C LEU A 182 12.29 11.49 -1.42
N GLY A 183 13.18 12.41 -1.04
CA GLY A 183 14.59 12.11 -0.76
C GLY A 183 14.86 11.61 0.67
N PRO A 184 16.14 11.36 1.02
CA PRO A 184 16.56 10.87 2.34
C PRO A 184 16.51 11.94 3.45
N SER A 185 15.85 13.08 3.18
CA SER A 185 15.84 14.22 4.09
C SER A 185 15.17 13.87 5.42
N TRP A 186 15.89 14.20 6.48
CA TRP A 186 15.71 13.83 7.88
C TRP A 186 14.36 14.02 8.53
N VAL A 187 14.06 15.31 8.63
CA VAL A 187 13.18 15.93 9.61
C VAL A 187 13.05 17.38 9.17
N VAL A 188 11.82 17.87 9.06
CA VAL A 188 11.56 19.31 9.14
C VAL A 188 10.51 19.46 10.24
N TYR A 189 10.72 20.36 11.21
CA TYR A 189 9.80 20.57 12.34
C TYR A 189 9.57 19.34 13.24
N GLY A 190 10.58 18.49 13.44
CA GLY A 190 10.54 17.42 14.45
C GLY A 190 9.77 16.16 14.05
N THR A 191 9.22 16.08 12.83
CA THR A 191 8.52 14.88 12.34
C THR A 191 9.35 14.13 11.30
N ASN A 192 9.37 12.79 11.38
CA ASN A 192 10.14 11.94 10.48
C ASN A 192 9.36 11.63 9.21
N TYR A 193 9.63 12.38 8.14
CA TYR A 193 8.95 12.22 6.84
C TYR A 193 9.35 10.95 6.10
N ARG A 194 10.43 10.27 6.51
CA ARG A 194 10.91 9.05 5.87
C ARG A 194 9.98 7.86 6.07
N LYS A 195 9.02 7.94 6.99
CA LYS A 195 7.98 6.92 7.18
C LYS A 195 6.76 7.11 6.26
N ALA A 196 6.73 8.17 5.46
CA ALA A 196 5.63 8.44 4.55
C ALA A 196 5.64 7.47 3.36
N ILE A 197 4.48 7.31 2.74
CA ILE A 197 4.31 6.48 1.53
C ILE A 197 3.74 7.36 0.43
N PHE A 198 4.36 7.31 -0.75
CA PHE A 198 3.91 8.00 -1.95
C PHE A 198 3.60 6.94 -3.03
N ILE A 199 2.38 6.99 -3.56
CA ILE A 199 1.94 6.13 -4.66
C ILE A 199 1.55 7.02 -5.84
N PHE A 200 2.29 6.90 -6.92
CA PHE A 200 2.02 7.57 -8.19
C PHE A 200 1.36 6.57 -9.15
N ILE A 201 0.26 6.94 -9.78
CA ILE A 201 -0.44 6.12 -10.77
C ILE A 201 -0.45 6.88 -12.09
N SER A 202 0.03 6.23 -13.15
CA SER A 202 0.20 6.84 -14.47
C SER A 202 -0.16 5.85 -15.57
N ASN A 203 -0.73 6.36 -16.66
CA ASN A 203 -0.90 5.56 -17.89
C ASN A 203 0.33 5.62 -18.82
N THR A 204 1.35 6.42 -18.46
CA THR A 204 2.62 6.51 -19.21
C THR A 204 3.30 5.14 -19.27
N GLY A 205 3.82 4.77 -20.43
CA GLY A 205 4.44 3.46 -20.65
C GLY A 205 3.44 2.34 -20.98
N GLY A 206 2.13 2.59 -20.90
CA GLY A 206 1.11 1.56 -21.09
C GLY A 206 1.13 0.91 -22.48
N GLU A 207 1.33 1.71 -23.54
CA GLU A 207 1.44 1.20 -24.90
C GLU A 207 2.68 0.33 -25.09
N GLN A 208 3.83 0.77 -24.56
CA GLN A 208 5.08 0.03 -24.69
C GLN A 208 5.05 -1.28 -23.89
N ILE A 209 4.43 -1.30 -22.70
CA ILE A 209 4.20 -2.53 -21.93
C ILE A 209 3.32 -3.50 -22.73
N ASN A 210 2.26 -3.00 -23.37
CA ASN A 210 1.39 -3.84 -24.20
C ASN A 210 2.12 -4.44 -25.40
N GLN A 211 3.03 -3.67 -26.01
CA GLN A 211 3.84 -4.15 -27.13
C GLN A 211 4.76 -5.31 -26.72
N VAL A 212 5.43 -5.22 -25.56
CA VAL A 212 6.24 -6.32 -25.01
C VAL A 212 5.37 -7.56 -24.75
N ALA A 213 4.20 -7.38 -24.15
CA ALA A 213 3.28 -8.49 -23.89
C ALA A 213 2.79 -9.15 -25.20
N LEU A 214 2.53 -8.34 -26.24
CA LEU A 214 2.15 -8.82 -27.56
C LEU A 214 3.29 -9.60 -28.24
N GLU A 215 4.53 -9.13 -28.13
CA GLU A 215 5.71 -9.79 -28.69
C GLU A 215 6.02 -11.12 -27.99
N ALA A 216 5.91 -11.17 -26.66
CA ALA A 216 6.02 -12.40 -25.88
C ALA A 216 4.95 -13.42 -26.34
N TRP A 217 3.70 -12.98 -26.47
CA TRP A 217 2.61 -13.83 -26.95
C TRP A 217 2.85 -14.35 -28.37
N ARG A 218 3.27 -13.49 -29.30
CA ARG A 218 3.65 -13.89 -30.68
C ARG A 218 4.78 -14.90 -30.71
N SER A 219 5.70 -14.81 -29.75
CA SER A 219 6.85 -15.71 -29.59
C SER A 219 6.52 -16.97 -28.79
N ARG A 220 5.23 -17.22 -28.48
CA ARG A 220 4.75 -18.36 -27.67
C ARG A 220 5.35 -18.43 -26.27
N ARG A 221 5.74 -17.28 -25.70
CA ARG A 221 6.15 -17.18 -24.30
C ARG A 221 4.94 -16.91 -23.42
N GLU A 222 4.93 -17.49 -22.23
CA GLU A 222 3.90 -17.18 -21.24
C GLU A 222 4.07 -15.74 -20.72
N ARG A 223 2.97 -15.12 -20.27
CA ARG A 223 3.00 -13.76 -19.73
C ARG A 223 3.87 -13.69 -18.47
N GLU A 224 3.82 -14.74 -17.67
CA GLU A 224 4.53 -14.90 -16.41
C GLU A 224 6.06 -14.93 -16.60
N GLU A 225 6.54 -15.28 -17.81
CA GLU A 225 7.96 -15.23 -18.16
C GLU A 225 8.48 -13.82 -18.42
N ILE A 226 7.60 -12.82 -18.63
CA ILE A 226 8.03 -11.43 -18.84
C ILE A 226 8.65 -10.93 -17.54
N SER A 227 9.90 -10.50 -17.62
CA SER A 227 10.70 -10.12 -16.45
C SER A 227 10.70 -8.60 -16.22
N LEU A 228 11.01 -8.19 -14.99
CA LEU A 228 11.20 -6.76 -14.69
C LEU A 228 12.34 -6.15 -15.50
N GLN A 229 13.41 -6.90 -15.77
CA GLN A 229 14.60 -6.43 -16.50
C GLN A 229 14.27 -6.04 -17.94
N GLU A 230 13.26 -6.67 -18.53
CA GLU A 230 12.75 -6.38 -19.88
C GLU A 230 11.89 -5.11 -19.89
N LEU A 231 10.99 -4.97 -18.91
CA LEU A 231 10.05 -3.84 -18.85
C LEU A 231 10.67 -2.55 -18.32
N GLU A 232 11.61 -2.64 -17.38
CA GLU A 232 12.22 -1.48 -16.72
C GLU A 232 12.82 -0.45 -17.70
N PRO A 233 13.68 -0.82 -18.66
CA PRO A 233 14.26 0.16 -19.58
C PRO A 233 13.20 0.80 -20.48
N ILE A 234 12.17 0.04 -20.84
CA ILE A 234 11.08 0.48 -21.71
C ILE A 234 10.21 1.51 -20.99
N VAL A 235 9.80 1.20 -19.77
CA VAL A 235 9.01 2.12 -18.93
C VAL A 235 9.83 3.35 -18.57
N SER A 236 11.11 3.19 -18.23
CA SER A 236 11.99 4.31 -17.89
C SER A 236 12.14 5.28 -19.05
N ARG A 237 12.33 4.77 -20.28
CA ARG A 237 12.37 5.61 -21.49
C ARG A 237 11.03 6.31 -21.72
N ALA A 238 9.91 5.60 -21.65
CA ALA A 238 8.58 6.20 -21.82
C ALA A 238 8.28 7.31 -20.79
N VAL A 239 8.78 7.19 -19.56
CA VAL A 239 8.65 8.21 -18.52
C VAL A 239 9.55 9.42 -18.78
N LEU A 240 10.78 9.20 -19.27
CA LEU A 240 11.73 10.27 -19.63
C LEU A 240 11.25 11.07 -20.84
N ASP A 241 10.69 10.39 -21.84
CA ASP A 241 10.16 11.00 -23.05
C ASP A 241 8.86 11.76 -22.79
N ASN A 242 8.21 11.54 -21.65
CA ASN A 242 7.04 12.29 -21.24
C ASN A 242 7.46 13.64 -20.61
N PRO A 243 7.16 14.79 -21.25
CA PRO A 243 7.55 16.11 -20.75
C PRO A 243 6.90 16.47 -19.41
N HIS A 244 5.89 15.72 -18.97
CA HIS A 244 5.21 15.91 -17.68
C HIS A 244 5.84 15.12 -16.52
N GLN A 245 6.73 14.15 -16.76
CA GLN A 245 7.26 13.22 -15.74
C GLN A 245 8.79 13.10 -15.70
N THR A 246 9.49 14.00 -16.39
CA THR A 246 10.95 14.01 -16.56
C THR A 246 11.79 13.77 -15.29
N PRO A 247 11.37 14.16 -14.06
CA PRO A 247 12.23 13.97 -12.88
C PRO A 247 12.02 12.67 -12.07
N CYS A 248 11.02 11.81 -12.33
CA CYS A 248 10.89 10.55 -11.56
C CYS A 248 12.06 9.57 -11.81
N ALA A 249 12.65 9.60 -13.01
CA ALA A 249 13.80 8.78 -13.35
C ALA A 249 15.07 9.17 -12.56
N ALA A 250 15.18 10.41 -12.08
CA ALA A 250 16.35 10.90 -11.35
C ALA A 250 16.41 10.42 -9.89
N LEU A 251 15.28 10.01 -9.29
CA LEU A 251 15.22 9.47 -7.92
C LEU A 251 15.83 8.06 -7.79
N ARG A 252 16.23 7.45 -8.91
CA ARG A 252 16.90 6.14 -8.94
C ARG A 252 18.42 6.24 -8.83
N ALA A 253 18.99 7.44 -9.01
CA ALA A 253 20.43 7.66 -8.99
C ALA A 253 21.00 7.96 -7.58
N GLU A 254 20.16 7.94 -6.53
CA GLU A 254 20.54 8.17 -5.12
C GLU A 254 20.01 7.11 -4.14
#